data_AF-A0A836SH72-F1
#
_entry.id   AF-A0A836SH72-F1
#
_cell.length_a   1.000
_cell.length_b   1.000
_cell.length_c   1.000
_cell.angle_alpha   90.00
_cell.angle_beta   90.00
_cell.angle_gamma   90.00
#
_symmetry.space_group_name_H-M   'P 1'
#
loop_
_entity.id
_entity.type
_entity.pdbx_description
1 polymer ?
#
loop_
_entity_poly.entity_id
_entity_poly.type
_entity_poly.pdbx_seq_one_letter_code
_entity_poly.pdbx_strand_id
1 'polypeptide(L)'
;METKLIIKTKSLKDFLSLFNQDKVMDNLSLGDTWHPSSGFVDEGILNGKRKIKEVIDLDYDFNGLIGFTANIENMKLRLLSDTTDSSDGSKFEVKGPIKDMRILNNKVLEKNAYCPRRYEVDFIMDYEK
;
A
#
# COMPACT_ATOMS: atom_id res chain seq x y z
N MET A 1 5.80 0.56 21.70
CA MET A 1 6.14 1.66 20.79
C MET A 1 5.64 1.30 19.39
N GLU A 2 4.50 1.85 19.01
CA GLU A 2 3.97 1.70 17.65
C GLU A 2 4.65 2.74 16.77
N THR A 3 5.26 2.29 15.67
CA THR A 3 5.95 3.16 14.70
C THR A 3 5.11 3.19 13.44
N LYS A 4 5.05 4.36 12.79
CA LYS A 4 4.35 4.50 11.52
C LYS A 4 5.29 5.01 10.43
N LEU A 5 5.05 4.54 9.23
CA LEU A 5 5.79 4.89 8.03
C LEU A 5 4.77 5.30 6.96
N ILE A 6 4.92 6.51 6.43
CA ILE A 6 4.07 6.99 5.33
C ILE A 6 4.86 6.80 4.03
N ILE A 7 4.30 6.04 3.09
CA ILE A 7 4.92 5.75 1.80
C ILE A 7 4.07 6.40 0.72
N LYS A 8 4.68 7.28 -0.07
CA LYS A 8 4.11 7.83 -1.29
C LYS A 8 4.63 7.05 -2.49
N THR A 9 3.74 6.61 -3.37
CA THR A 9 4.10 5.92 -4.62
C THR A 9 3.00 6.06 -5.66
N LYS A 10 3.22 5.55 -6.88
CA LYS A 10 2.29 5.78 -8.00
C LYS A 10 1.00 4.97 -7.95
N SER A 11 1.01 3.80 -7.30
CA SER A 11 -0.12 2.88 -7.33
C SER A 11 -0.14 1.95 -6.13
N LEU A 12 -1.30 1.34 -5.86
CA LEU A 12 -1.42 0.25 -4.87
C LEU A 12 -0.48 -0.90 -5.19
N LYS A 13 -0.30 -1.25 -6.47
CA LYS A 13 0.59 -2.34 -6.87
C LYS A 13 2.05 -2.04 -6.58
N ASP A 14 2.49 -0.81 -6.83
CA ASP A 14 3.85 -0.39 -6.46
C ASP A 14 4.05 -0.48 -4.95
N PHE A 15 3.08 -0.01 -4.17
CA PHE A 15 3.12 -0.10 -2.72
C PHE A 15 3.20 -1.56 -2.24
N LEU A 16 2.35 -2.44 -2.77
CA LEU A 16 2.35 -3.86 -2.43
C LEU A 16 3.65 -4.58 -2.85
N SER A 17 4.36 -4.07 -3.86
CA SER A 17 5.64 -4.63 -4.31
C SER A 17 6.79 -4.49 -3.30
N LEU A 18 6.60 -3.71 -2.24
CA LEU A 18 7.55 -3.57 -1.13
C LEU A 18 7.51 -4.76 -0.16
N PHE A 19 6.45 -5.56 -0.19
CA PHE A 19 6.23 -6.68 0.71
C PHE A 19 6.57 -8.03 0.04
N ASN A 20 6.67 -9.09 0.84
CA ASN A 20 6.86 -10.44 0.32
C ASN A 20 5.58 -10.91 -0.39
N GLN A 21 5.69 -11.17 -1.69
CA GLN A 21 4.56 -11.47 -2.57
C GLN A 21 3.80 -12.77 -2.21
N ASP A 22 4.43 -13.69 -1.48
CA ASP A 22 3.79 -14.93 -1.02
C ASP A 22 2.92 -14.75 0.23
N LYS A 23 2.96 -13.57 0.86
CA LYS A 23 2.18 -13.27 2.06
C LYS A 23 0.72 -12.99 1.72
N VAL A 24 -0.14 -13.33 2.68
CA VAL A 24 -1.59 -13.12 2.62
C VAL A 24 -1.91 -11.79 3.29
N MET A 25 -2.83 -11.04 2.69
CA MET A 25 -3.45 -9.84 3.26
C MET A 25 -4.72 -10.25 4.02
N ASP A 26 -4.69 -10.07 5.33
CA ASP A 26 -5.85 -10.30 6.21
C ASP A 26 -6.65 -9.02 6.39
N ASN A 27 -7.96 -9.15 6.67
CA ASN A 27 -8.88 -8.01 6.84
C ASN A 27 -8.80 -6.99 5.69
N LEU A 28 -8.63 -7.49 4.47
CA LEU A 28 -8.55 -6.68 3.26
C LEU A 28 -9.90 -6.04 2.97
N SER A 29 -9.91 -4.71 2.84
CA SER A 29 -11.05 -3.92 2.39
C SER A 29 -10.56 -2.92 1.35
N LEU A 30 -11.34 -2.76 0.27
CA LEU A 30 -10.99 -1.94 -0.87
C LEU A 30 -12.20 -1.11 -1.32
N GLY A 31 -11.94 0.10 -1.81
CA GLY A 31 -12.92 0.93 -2.49
C GLY A 31 -12.26 1.70 -3.61
N ASP A 32 -12.81 1.65 -4.81
CA ASP A 32 -12.33 2.35 -6.01
C ASP A 32 -13.54 2.93 -6.76
N THR A 33 -13.42 4.15 -7.28
CA THR A 33 -14.53 4.91 -7.89
C THR A 33 -14.53 4.92 -9.41
N TRP A 34 -13.54 4.32 -10.07
CA TRP A 34 -13.26 4.59 -11.49
C TRP A 34 -13.48 3.38 -12.41
N HIS A 35 -14.60 2.66 -12.23
CA HIS A 35 -15.04 1.66 -13.21
C HIS A 35 -15.97 2.28 -14.26
N PRO A 36 -15.67 2.15 -15.57
CA PRO A 36 -16.39 2.83 -16.66
C PRO A 36 -17.87 2.41 -16.84
N SER A 37 -18.38 1.43 -16.08
CA SER A 37 -19.75 0.93 -16.20
C SER A 37 -20.57 0.88 -14.89
N SER A 38 -19.98 1.10 -13.72
CA SER A 38 -20.61 0.76 -12.42
C SER A 38 -20.36 1.73 -11.25
N GLY A 39 -19.46 2.71 -11.39
CA GLY A 39 -19.33 3.83 -10.43
C GLY A 39 -18.64 3.52 -9.08
N PHE A 40 -18.55 2.26 -8.65
CA PHE A 40 -17.79 1.84 -7.48
C PHE A 40 -17.34 0.37 -7.59
N VAL A 41 -16.12 0.07 -7.13
CA VAL A 41 -15.51 -1.26 -7.08
C VAL A 41 -15.02 -1.51 -5.66
N ASP A 42 -15.37 -2.68 -5.12
CA ASP A 42 -14.99 -3.13 -3.79
C ASP A 42 -14.02 -4.34 -3.87
N GLU A 43 -13.76 -4.99 -2.73
CA GLU A 43 -12.94 -6.21 -2.68
C GLU A 43 -13.45 -7.38 -3.55
N GLY A 44 -14.68 -7.31 -4.06
CA GLY A 44 -15.26 -8.29 -4.97
C GLY A 44 -14.44 -8.47 -6.25
N ILE A 45 -13.77 -7.41 -6.73
CA ILE A 45 -12.89 -7.46 -7.91
C ILE A 45 -11.71 -8.43 -7.72
N LEU A 46 -11.34 -8.69 -6.46
CA LEU A 46 -10.25 -9.59 -6.12
C LEU A 46 -10.68 -11.07 -6.26
N ASN A 47 -11.98 -11.36 -6.34
CA ASN A 47 -12.52 -12.72 -6.46
C ASN A 47 -11.92 -13.69 -5.41
N GLY A 48 -11.84 -13.23 -4.16
CA GLY A 48 -11.29 -14.01 -3.04
C GLY A 48 -9.76 -14.14 -3.02
N LYS A 49 -9.03 -13.54 -3.98
CA LYS A 49 -7.56 -13.46 -3.96
C LYS A 49 -7.13 -12.62 -2.77
N ARG A 50 -6.16 -13.14 -2.01
CA ARG A 50 -5.65 -12.48 -0.81
C ARG A 50 -4.12 -12.47 -0.74
N LYS A 51 -3.43 -13.24 -1.58
CA LYS A 51 -1.97 -13.13 -1.64
C LYS A 51 -1.57 -11.85 -2.36
N ILE A 52 -0.51 -11.22 -1.89
CA ILE A 52 0.01 -10.00 -2.48
C ILE A 52 0.30 -10.19 -3.98
N LYS A 53 0.93 -11.31 -4.34
CA LYS A 53 1.21 -11.66 -5.74
C LYS A 53 -0.05 -11.65 -6.59
N GLU A 54 -1.11 -12.27 -6.10
CA GLU A 54 -2.37 -12.40 -6.84
C GLU A 54 -3.00 -11.03 -7.11
N VAL A 55 -2.88 -10.09 -6.17
CA VAL A 55 -3.40 -8.72 -6.33
C VAL A 55 -2.53 -7.89 -7.28
N ILE A 56 -1.21 -8.05 -7.23
CA ILE A 56 -0.28 -7.40 -8.18
C ILE A 56 -0.55 -7.90 -9.62
N ASP A 57 -0.77 -9.20 -9.77
CA ASP A 57 -0.96 -9.87 -11.06
C ASP A 57 -2.39 -9.72 -11.63
N LEU A 58 -3.33 -9.10 -10.91
CA LEU A 58 -4.67 -8.81 -11.44
C LEU A 58 -4.59 -7.86 -12.63
N ASP A 59 -5.35 -8.11 -13.69
CA ASP A 59 -5.51 -7.19 -14.81
C ASP A 59 -6.49 -6.05 -14.46
N TYR A 60 -6.16 -5.33 -13.39
CA TYR A 60 -6.89 -4.18 -12.86
C TYR A 60 -5.85 -3.22 -12.26
N ASP A 61 -5.95 -1.92 -12.56
CA ASP A 61 -4.89 -0.94 -12.28
C ASP A 61 -5.08 -0.16 -10.97
N PHE A 62 -6.28 -0.18 -10.39
CA PHE A 62 -6.65 0.56 -9.16
C PHE A 62 -6.43 2.08 -9.27
N ASN A 63 -6.63 2.66 -10.46
CA ASN A 63 -6.44 4.09 -10.70
C ASN A 63 -7.47 5.01 -10.04
N GLY A 64 -8.55 4.46 -9.47
CA GLY A 64 -9.62 5.21 -8.80
C GLY A 64 -9.71 4.94 -7.30
N LEU A 65 -8.65 4.42 -6.71
CA LEU A 65 -8.65 3.85 -5.36
C LEU A 65 -8.94 4.94 -4.32
N ILE A 66 -10.11 4.88 -3.68
CA ILE A 66 -10.49 5.81 -2.60
C ILE A 66 -10.34 5.19 -1.20
N GLY A 67 -10.20 3.87 -1.12
CA GLY A 67 -10.10 3.14 0.13
C GLY A 67 -9.26 1.88 -0.01
N PHE A 68 -8.35 1.68 0.93
CA PHE A 68 -7.63 0.42 1.08
C PHE A 68 -7.23 0.26 2.53
N THR A 69 -7.52 -0.91 3.11
CA THR A 69 -6.97 -1.34 4.40
C THR A 69 -6.65 -2.83 4.33
N ALA A 70 -5.57 -3.24 4.97
CA ALA A 70 -5.17 -4.64 5.05
C ALA A 70 -4.20 -4.85 6.21
N ASN A 71 -4.08 -6.09 6.67
CA ASN A 71 -3.05 -6.52 7.59
C ASN A 71 -2.08 -7.48 6.89
N ILE A 72 -0.78 -7.30 7.10
CA ILE A 72 0.26 -8.22 6.65
C ILE A 72 1.11 -8.56 7.86
N GLU A 73 0.99 -9.78 8.37
CA GLU A 73 1.64 -10.21 9.61
C GLU A 73 1.34 -9.23 10.77
N ASN A 74 2.37 -8.56 11.29
CA ASN A 74 2.25 -7.60 12.40
C ASN A 74 2.04 -6.15 11.93
N MET A 75 1.84 -5.93 10.63
CA MET A 75 1.70 -4.60 10.04
C MET A 75 0.25 -4.33 9.65
N LYS A 76 -0.24 -3.14 9.98
CA LYS A 76 -1.52 -2.60 9.51
C LYS A 76 -1.26 -1.59 8.41
N LEU A 77 -1.93 -1.76 7.29
CA LEU A 77 -1.82 -0.93 6.10
C LEU A 77 -3.10 -0.15 5.90
N ARG A 78 -2.99 1.11 5.51
CA ARG A 78 -4.14 1.88 5.02
C ARG A 78 -3.74 2.91 3.98
N LEU A 79 -4.64 3.19 3.04
CA LEU A 79 -4.57 4.38 2.22
C LEU A 79 -4.90 5.61 3.07
N LEU A 80 -4.07 6.66 2.99
CA LEU A 80 -4.34 7.95 3.62
C LEU A 80 -5.01 8.91 2.64
N SER A 81 -4.52 8.93 1.41
CA SER A 81 -5.04 9.76 0.34
C SER A 81 -4.60 9.17 -0.98
N ASP A 82 -5.50 9.13 -1.94
CA ASP A 82 -5.14 8.97 -3.34
C ASP A 82 -5.23 10.33 -4.02
N THR A 83 -4.26 10.65 -4.87
CA THR A 83 -4.35 11.85 -5.71
C THR A 83 -4.74 11.40 -7.10
N THR A 84 -5.95 11.76 -7.53
CA THR A 84 -6.40 11.61 -8.93
C THR A 84 -5.49 12.34 -9.92
N ASP A 85 -4.67 13.27 -9.43
CA ASP A 85 -3.65 13.95 -10.21
C ASP A 85 -2.35 13.12 -10.20
N SER A 86 -2.05 12.51 -11.36
CA SER A 86 -0.94 11.58 -11.63
C SER A 86 0.48 12.05 -11.24
N SER A 87 0.63 13.32 -10.85
CA SER A 87 1.90 13.91 -10.44
C SER A 87 2.27 13.66 -8.98
N ASP A 88 1.29 13.45 -8.09
CA ASP A 88 1.52 13.33 -6.65
C ASP A 88 1.35 11.90 -6.10
N GLY A 89 0.76 10.96 -6.83
CA GLY A 89 0.64 9.56 -6.40
C GLY A 89 -0.10 9.32 -5.06
N SER A 90 -0.32 8.05 -4.75
CA SER A 90 -1.06 7.62 -3.56
C SER A 90 -0.15 7.57 -2.32
N LYS A 91 -0.71 7.94 -1.16
CA LYS A 91 -0.04 7.87 0.15
C LYS A 91 -0.63 6.76 1.01
N PHE A 92 0.23 5.87 1.47
CA PHE A 92 -0.12 4.74 2.31
C PHE A 92 0.55 4.88 3.68
N GLU A 93 -0.19 4.58 4.73
CA GLU A 93 0.36 4.40 6.08
C GLU A 93 0.60 2.92 6.34
N VAL A 94 1.77 2.64 6.91
CA VAL A 94 2.11 1.35 7.51
C VAL A 94 2.36 1.56 8.99
N LYS A 95 1.65 0.82 9.84
CA LYS A 95 1.87 0.78 11.28
C LYS A 95 2.34 -0.60 11.71
N GLY A 96 3.31 -0.65 12.60
CA GLY A 96 3.77 -1.92 13.16
C GLY A 96 4.98 -1.77 14.08
N PRO A 97 5.62 -2.90 14.42
CA PRO A 97 6.84 -2.92 15.22
C PRO A 97 7.97 -2.14 14.54
N ILE A 98 8.79 -1.41 15.31
CA ILE A 98 9.92 -0.62 14.80
C ILE A 98 10.89 -1.46 13.94
N LYS A 99 11.09 -2.73 14.29
CA LYS A 99 11.94 -3.65 13.53
C LYS A 99 11.42 -3.83 12.10
N ASP A 100 10.12 -4.05 11.95
CA ASP A 100 9.48 -4.25 10.66
C ASP A 100 9.47 -2.96 9.84
N MET A 101 9.25 -1.81 10.50
CA MET A 101 9.30 -0.50 9.84
C MET A 101 10.71 -0.17 9.32
N ARG A 102 11.77 -0.55 10.04
CA ARG A 102 13.16 -0.40 9.58
C ARG A 102 13.47 -1.29 8.38
N ILE A 103 12.99 -2.54 8.39
CA ILE A 103 13.14 -3.46 7.25
C ILE A 103 12.45 -2.88 6.02
N LEU A 104 11.22 -2.38 6.17
CA LEU A 104 10.46 -1.77 5.09
C LEU A 104 11.15 -0.50 4.55
N ASN A 105 11.64 0.38 5.43
CA ASN A 105 12.39 1.57 5.03
C ASN A 105 13.64 1.21 4.21
N ASN A 106 14.41 0.21 4.65
CA ASN A 106 15.57 -0.27 3.91
C ASN A 106 15.18 -0.83 2.54
N LYS A 107 14.03 -1.52 2.45
CA LYS A 107 13.51 -2.03 1.18
C LYS A 107 13.16 -0.90 0.21
N VAL A 108 12.59 0.19 0.72
CA VAL A 108 12.33 1.39 -0.07
C VAL A 108 13.64 2.01 -0.57
N LEU A 109 14.63 2.18 0.30
CA LEU A 109 15.96 2.71 -0.09
C LEU A 109 16.60 1.86 -1.19
N GLU A 110 16.56 0.53 -1.05
CA GLU A 110 17.06 -0.42 -2.06
C GLU A 110 16.35 -0.21 -3.41
N LYS A 111 15.00 -0.15 -3.42
CA LYS A 111 14.23 0.04 -4.66
C LYS A 111 14.49 1.41 -5.31
N ASN A 112 14.63 2.45 -4.49
CA ASN A 112 14.95 3.80 -4.97
C ASN A 112 16.36 3.91 -5.55
N ALA A 113 17.32 3.09 -5.11
CA ALA A 113 18.66 3.05 -5.70
C ALA A 113 18.64 2.60 -7.17
N TYR A 114 17.73 1.69 -7.53
CA TYR A 114 17.55 1.23 -8.91
C TYR A 114 16.61 2.13 -9.73
N CYS A 115 15.65 2.78 -9.08
CA CYS A 115 14.69 3.68 -9.72
C CYS A 115 14.49 4.92 -8.84
N PRO A 116 15.30 5.98 -9.07
CA PRO A 116 15.26 7.17 -8.22
C PRO A 116 13.86 7.77 -8.13
N ARG A 117 13.44 8.18 -6.92
CA ARG A 117 12.13 8.80 -6.62
C ARG A 117 10.91 7.92 -6.91
N ARG A 118 11.07 6.60 -6.97
CA ARG A 118 9.91 5.67 -7.09
C ARG A 118 9.02 5.71 -5.84
N TYR A 119 9.63 5.93 -4.68
CA TYR A 119 8.96 6.06 -3.39
C TYR A 119 9.46 7.28 -2.63
N GLU A 120 8.56 8.00 -1.96
CA GLU A 120 8.92 8.96 -0.90
C GLU A 120 8.47 8.38 0.45
N VAL A 121 9.26 8.58 1.51
CA VAL A 121 9.01 7.97 2.82
C VAL A 121 9.18 8.98 3.94
N ASP A 122 8.17 9.04 4.81
CA ASP A 122 8.25 9.71 6.10
C ASP A 122 8.20 8.68 7.23
N PHE A 123 9.24 8.67 8.06
CA PHE A 123 9.34 7.79 9.23
C PHE A 123 8.95 8.56 10.49
N ILE A 124 7.88 8.14 11.16
CA ILE A 124 7.36 8.85 12.34
C ILE A 124 7.39 7.90 13.54
N MET A 125 8.17 8.28 14.55
CA MET A 125 8.15 7.63 15.86
C MET A 125 7.25 8.42 16.79
N ASP A 126 6.12 7.82 17.19
CA ASP A 126 5.31 8.38 18.27
C ASP A 126 6.01 8.04 19.60
N TYR A 127 6.57 9.08 20.24
CA TYR A 127 7.05 8.97 21.61
C TYR A 127 5.82 9.07 22.53
N GLU A 128 5.54 8.02 23.29
CA GLU A 128 4.58 8.11 24.41
C GLU A 128 5.10 9.20 25.37
N LYS A 129 4.25 10.21 25.64
CA LYS A 129 4.54 11.27 26.62
C LYS A 129 4.50 10.74 28.04
#